data_AF-A0A2V9RAN7-F1
#
_entry.id   AF-A0A2V9RAN7-F1
#
_cell.length_a   1.000
_cell.length_b   1.000
_cell.length_c   1.000
_cell.angle_alpha   90.00
_cell.angle_beta   90.00
_cell.angle_gamma   90.00
#
_symmetry.space_group_name_H-M   'P 1'
#
loop_
_entity.id
_entity.type
_entity.pdbx_description
1 polymer ?
#
loop_
_entity_poly.entity_id
_entity_poly.type
_entity_poly.pdbx_seq_one_letter_code
_entity_poly.pdbx_strand_id
1 'polypeptide(L)'
;MEVAYRMQTEAPEVFDISKESEATRQRYGEGDFARGCLMALRLVERGVRVVQIYFGNGQPWDNHEDIEIHRKLAEQADRPIAALLKDLKSRGLFNETLVICGSEFGRTPVVETGGGSRIQNGRDHDPFGFTVWLAGGGVKGGMTYGATDDFGFKTAENPVHVHDLHATILHLLGLDHEKLTYRYSGRDFRLTDVSGRVIKEILV
;
A
#
# COMPACT_ATOMS: atom_id res chain seq x y z
N MET A 1 -30.56 0.33 -13.10
CA MET A 1 -31.33 0.28 -11.83
C MET A 1 -31.10 -1.02 -11.08
N GLU A 2 -31.02 -2.17 -11.75
CA GLU A 2 -30.80 -3.46 -11.08
C GLU A 2 -29.43 -3.61 -10.38
N VAL A 3 -28.35 -3.10 -10.97
CA VAL A 3 -27.00 -3.14 -10.35
C VAL A 3 -26.92 -2.29 -9.07
N ALA A 4 -27.47 -1.08 -9.10
CA ALA A 4 -27.51 -0.20 -7.93
C ALA A 4 -28.37 -0.79 -6.81
N TYR A 5 -29.50 -1.42 -7.15
CA TYR A 5 -30.36 -2.12 -6.19
C TYR A 5 -29.70 -3.36 -5.58
N ARG A 6 -29.03 -4.20 -6.39
CA ARG A 6 -28.25 -5.34 -5.90
C ARG A 6 -27.07 -4.89 -5.03
N MET A 7 -26.40 -3.77 -5.37
CA MET A 7 -25.39 -3.17 -4.49
C MET A 7 -26.00 -2.74 -3.15
N GLN A 8 -27.20 -2.15 -3.13
CA GLN A 8 -27.86 -1.74 -1.89
C GLN A 8 -28.18 -2.93 -0.96
N THR A 9 -28.46 -4.11 -1.50
CA THR A 9 -28.74 -5.32 -0.72
C THR A 9 -27.47 -6.07 -0.31
N GLU A 10 -26.46 -6.13 -1.18
CA GLU A 10 -25.22 -6.89 -0.94
C GLU A 10 -24.16 -6.13 -0.14
N ALA A 11 -24.07 -4.81 -0.34
CA ALA A 11 -23.05 -3.98 0.30
C ALA A 11 -23.11 -4.04 1.84
N PRO A 12 -24.29 -3.92 2.50
CA PRO A 12 -24.36 -3.91 3.97
C PRO A 12 -23.71 -5.13 4.61
N GLU A 13 -23.82 -6.30 3.98
CA GLU A 13 -23.22 -7.51 4.52
C GLU A 13 -21.69 -7.48 4.48
N VAL A 14 -21.08 -6.87 3.47
CA VAL A 14 -19.62 -6.78 3.38
C VAL A 14 -19.07 -5.90 4.49
N PHE A 15 -19.77 -4.81 4.78
CA PHE A 15 -19.39 -3.80 5.76
C PHE A 15 -19.74 -4.20 7.20
N ASP A 16 -20.64 -5.16 7.38
CA ASP A 16 -20.99 -5.68 8.70
C ASP A 16 -19.96 -6.70 9.21
N ILE A 17 -18.86 -6.17 9.75
CA ILE A 17 -17.81 -6.97 10.41
C ILE A 17 -18.29 -7.65 11.70
N SER A 18 -19.47 -7.31 12.23
CA SER A 18 -20.00 -7.98 13.43
C SER A 18 -20.36 -9.44 13.16
N LYS A 19 -20.53 -9.81 11.90
CA LYS A 19 -20.73 -11.19 11.43
C LYS A 19 -19.48 -12.05 11.53
N GLU A 20 -18.30 -11.47 11.76
CA GLU A 20 -17.07 -12.23 11.98
C GLU A 20 -16.98 -12.77 13.41
N SER A 21 -16.30 -13.92 13.55
CA SER A 21 -16.09 -14.50 14.88
C SER A 21 -15.38 -13.53 15.82
N GLU A 22 -15.65 -13.64 17.12
CA GLU A 22 -14.94 -12.84 18.12
C GLU A 22 -13.42 -13.04 18.05
N ALA A 23 -12.97 -14.28 17.85
CA ALA A 23 -11.56 -14.59 17.66
C ALA A 23 -10.95 -13.89 16.42
N THR A 24 -11.70 -13.77 15.33
CA THR A 24 -11.27 -13.03 14.12
C THR A 24 -11.13 -11.54 14.45
N ARG A 25 -12.17 -10.93 15.03
CA ARG A 25 -12.17 -9.50 15.37
C ARG A 25 -11.04 -9.18 16.35
N GLN A 26 -10.85 -10.00 17.37
CA GLN A 26 -9.74 -9.87 18.31
C GLN A 26 -8.40 -9.99 17.60
N ARG A 27 -8.20 -10.91 16.64
CA ARG A 27 -6.92 -11.05 15.92
C ARG A 27 -6.52 -9.75 15.21
N TYR A 28 -7.46 -9.12 14.50
CA TYR A 28 -7.23 -7.85 13.80
C TYR A 28 -7.00 -6.70 14.77
N GLY A 29 -7.71 -6.69 15.91
CA GLY A 29 -7.64 -5.62 16.89
C GLY A 29 -8.69 -4.53 16.66
N GLU A 30 -8.48 -3.38 17.31
CA GLU A 30 -9.42 -2.27 17.33
C GLU A 30 -8.99 -1.13 16.41
N GLY A 31 -9.88 -0.15 16.23
CA GLY A 31 -9.61 1.04 15.41
C GLY A 31 -10.00 0.88 13.94
N ASP A 32 -10.06 2.03 13.26
CA ASP A 32 -10.64 2.13 11.92
C ASP A 32 -9.81 1.39 10.88
N PHE A 33 -8.49 1.45 11.00
CA PHE A 33 -7.57 0.73 10.12
C PHE A 33 -7.71 -0.79 10.25
N ALA A 34 -7.86 -1.31 11.48
CA ALA A 34 -8.07 -2.74 11.72
C ALA A 34 -9.40 -3.22 11.12
N ARG A 35 -10.48 -2.44 11.27
CA ARG A 35 -11.77 -2.70 10.62
C ARG A 35 -11.65 -2.66 9.10
N GLY A 36 -10.91 -1.69 8.56
CA GLY A 36 -10.61 -1.58 7.14
C GLY A 36 -9.89 -2.81 6.57
N CYS A 37 -8.89 -3.33 7.29
CA CYS A 37 -8.19 -4.56 6.91
C CYS A 37 -9.12 -5.79 6.91
N LEU A 38 -9.99 -5.92 7.91
CA LEU A 38 -10.96 -7.02 7.95
C LEU A 38 -12.00 -6.92 6.83
N MET A 39 -12.49 -5.71 6.57
CA MET A 39 -13.39 -5.44 5.44
C MET A 39 -12.71 -5.72 4.10
N ALA A 40 -11.42 -5.42 3.96
CA ALA A 40 -10.68 -5.69 2.74
C ALA A 40 -10.63 -7.19 2.42
N LEU A 41 -10.42 -8.04 3.43
CA LEU A 41 -10.53 -9.50 3.25
C LEU A 41 -11.92 -9.87 2.70
N ARG A 42 -12.99 -9.40 3.34
CA ARG A 42 -14.38 -9.70 2.91
C ARG A 42 -14.70 -9.19 1.50
N LEU A 43 -14.16 -8.03 1.11
CA LEU A 43 -14.28 -7.48 -0.23
C LEU A 43 -13.55 -8.35 -1.27
N VAL A 44 -12.32 -8.77 -0.96
CA VAL A 44 -11.52 -9.67 -1.82
C VAL A 44 -12.24 -11.01 -2.00
N GLU A 45 -12.80 -11.58 -0.93
CA GLU A 45 -13.59 -12.83 -1.00
C GLU A 45 -14.81 -12.74 -1.92
N ARG A 46 -15.38 -11.55 -2.07
CA ARG A 46 -16.51 -11.29 -2.96
C ARG A 46 -16.08 -10.83 -4.36
N GLY A 47 -14.79 -10.93 -4.68
CA GLY A 47 -14.26 -10.64 -6.00
C GLY A 47 -14.09 -9.15 -6.32
N VAL A 48 -14.01 -8.29 -5.31
CA VAL A 48 -13.65 -6.89 -5.52
C VAL A 48 -12.20 -6.81 -5.97
N ARG A 49 -11.97 -6.21 -7.15
CA ARG A 49 -10.68 -6.23 -7.85
C ARG A 49 -9.63 -5.29 -7.26
N VAL A 50 -10.06 -4.20 -6.63
CA VAL A 50 -9.19 -3.19 -6.04
C VAL A 50 -9.81 -2.74 -4.73
N VAL A 51 -9.04 -2.84 -3.65
CA VAL A 51 -9.42 -2.35 -2.33
C VAL A 51 -8.29 -1.46 -1.82
N GLN A 52 -8.63 -0.24 -1.44
CA GLN A 52 -7.70 0.69 -0.83
C GLN A 52 -8.06 0.90 0.64
N ILE A 53 -7.06 0.82 1.50
CA ILE A 53 -7.20 1.08 2.93
C ILE A 53 -6.31 2.27 3.25
N TYR A 54 -6.88 3.29 3.87
CA TYR A 54 -6.13 4.45 4.34
C TYR A 54 -5.94 4.37 5.86
N PHE A 55 -4.78 4.79 6.34
CA PHE A 55 -4.42 4.75 7.77
C PHE A 55 -5.08 5.90 8.56
N GLY A 56 -6.39 6.11 8.39
CA GLY A 56 -7.14 7.14 9.12
C GLY A 56 -6.97 8.57 8.58
N ASN A 57 -7.89 9.45 8.94
CA ASN A 57 -7.97 10.81 8.41
C ASN A 57 -6.81 11.71 8.90
N GLY A 58 -6.49 12.75 8.11
CA GLY A 58 -5.59 13.83 8.55
C GLY A 58 -4.09 13.56 8.41
N GLN A 59 -3.69 12.65 7.51
CA GLN A 59 -2.27 12.37 7.19
C GLN A 59 -1.43 12.03 8.42
N PRO A 60 -1.80 11.01 9.22
CA PRO A 60 -1.15 10.76 10.51
C PRO A 60 0.33 10.39 10.40
N TRP A 61 0.80 9.95 9.23
CA TRP A 61 2.21 9.66 8.95
C TRP A 61 3.02 10.90 8.53
N ASP A 62 2.39 12.06 8.38
CA ASP A 62 3.03 13.32 8.00
C ASP A 62 3.43 14.13 9.24
N ASN A 63 4.39 13.60 10.01
CA ASN A 63 4.87 14.25 11.24
C ASN A 63 6.12 15.11 11.02
N HIS A 64 5.92 16.42 10.85
CA HIS A 64 7.01 17.41 10.76
C HIS A 64 7.51 17.86 12.14
N GLU A 65 6.75 17.57 13.20
CA GLU A 65 7.10 17.97 14.58
C GLU A 65 7.82 16.87 15.35
N ASP A 66 7.27 15.64 15.35
CA ASP A 66 7.79 14.52 16.14
C ASP A 66 7.70 13.18 15.40
N ILE A 67 8.87 12.64 15.02
CA ILE A 67 8.94 11.35 14.32
C ILE A 67 8.56 10.16 15.21
N GLU A 68 8.64 10.27 16.55
CA GLU A 68 8.33 9.15 17.45
C GLU A 68 6.85 8.76 17.40
N ILE A 69 5.97 9.64 16.90
CA ILE A 69 4.57 9.31 16.60
C ILE A 69 4.48 8.09 15.67
N HIS A 70 5.43 7.92 14.74
CA HIS A 70 5.45 6.81 13.79
C HIS A 70 5.54 5.45 14.49
N ARG A 71 6.19 5.36 15.67
CA ARG A 71 6.28 4.12 16.44
C ARG A 71 4.89 3.63 16.84
N LYS A 72 4.08 4.52 17.40
CA LYS A 72 2.70 4.23 17.81
C LYS A 72 1.83 3.87 16.59
N LEU A 73 1.99 4.57 15.48
CA LEU A 73 1.24 4.28 14.25
C LEU A 73 1.64 2.91 13.68
N ALA A 74 2.93 2.57 13.71
CA ALA A 74 3.44 1.28 13.27
C ALA A 74 2.86 0.14 14.13
N GLU A 75 2.82 0.28 15.45
CA GLU A 75 2.19 -0.69 16.36
C GLU A 75 0.69 -0.88 16.05
N GLN A 76 -0.01 0.20 15.71
CA GLN A 76 -1.42 0.15 15.30
C GLN A 76 -1.62 -0.50 13.92
N ALA A 77 -0.64 -0.37 13.02
CA ALA A 77 -0.69 -0.93 11.67
C ALA A 77 -0.31 -2.41 11.61
N ASP A 78 0.71 -2.80 12.38
CA ASP A 78 1.38 -4.09 12.27
C ASP A 78 0.41 -5.27 12.46
N ARG A 79 -0.32 -5.26 13.58
CA ARG A 79 -1.26 -6.34 13.94
C ARG A 79 -2.33 -6.59 12.87
N PRO A 80 -3.12 -5.60 12.41
CA PRO A 80 -4.15 -5.85 11.41
C PRO A 80 -3.60 -6.20 10.02
N ILE A 81 -2.43 -5.68 9.62
CA ILE A 81 -1.75 -6.09 8.39
C ILE A 81 -1.35 -7.57 8.48
N ALA A 82 -0.73 -7.98 9.58
CA ALA A 82 -0.34 -9.37 9.80
C ALA A 82 -1.55 -10.31 9.79
N ALA A 83 -2.66 -9.90 10.41
CA ALA A 83 -3.91 -10.66 10.41
C ALA A 83 -4.47 -10.82 8.98
N LEU A 84 -4.51 -9.74 8.20
CA LEU A 84 -4.95 -9.77 6.79
C LEU A 84 -4.11 -10.72 5.95
N LEU A 85 -2.78 -10.63 6.02
CA LEU A 85 -1.90 -11.52 5.27
C LEU A 85 -2.07 -12.99 5.67
N LYS A 86 -2.27 -13.27 6.97
CA LYS A 86 -2.52 -14.63 7.47
C LYS A 86 -3.85 -15.17 6.96
N ASP A 87 -4.90 -14.36 6.97
CA ASP A 87 -6.21 -14.78 6.53
C ASP A 87 -6.24 -14.99 5.02
N LEU A 88 -5.66 -14.09 4.21
CA LEU A 88 -5.47 -14.30 2.77
C LEU A 88 -4.76 -15.63 2.46
N LYS A 89 -3.72 -15.97 3.22
CA LYS A 89 -3.01 -17.26 3.07
C LYS A 89 -3.90 -18.45 3.43
N SER A 90 -4.55 -18.41 4.59
CA SER A 90 -5.37 -19.52 5.06
C SER A 90 -6.61 -19.79 4.19
N ARG A 91 -7.10 -18.77 3.48
CA ARG A 91 -8.22 -18.87 2.54
C ARG A 91 -7.78 -19.15 1.09
N GLY A 92 -6.48 -19.32 0.85
CA GLY A 92 -5.93 -19.59 -0.49
C GLY A 92 -5.90 -18.38 -1.43
N LEU A 93 -6.27 -17.19 -0.96
CA LEU A 93 -6.38 -15.96 -1.76
C LEU A 93 -5.04 -15.23 -1.93
N PHE A 94 -4.04 -15.55 -1.11
CA PHE A 94 -2.76 -14.84 -1.10
C PHE A 94 -2.03 -14.87 -2.44
N ASN A 95 -2.10 -16.00 -3.17
CA ASN A 95 -1.43 -16.11 -4.47
C ASN A 95 -2.17 -15.38 -5.59
N GLU A 96 -3.46 -15.08 -5.40
CA GLU A 96 -4.30 -14.38 -6.37
C GLU A 96 -4.49 -12.89 -6.02
N THR A 97 -3.99 -12.45 -4.87
CA THR A 97 -4.13 -11.08 -4.37
C THR A 97 -2.76 -10.44 -4.22
N LEU A 98 -2.50 -9.39 -4.99
CA LEU A 98 -1.33 -8.52 -4.77
C LEU A 98 -1.65 -7.53 -3.65
N VAL A 99 -0.92 -7.61 -2.54
CA VAL A 99 -0.96 -6.63 -1.44
C VAL A 99 0.18 -5.66 -1.64
N ILE A 100 -0.14 -4.37 -1.59
CA ILE A 100 0.80 -3.26 -1.73
C ILE A 100 0.66 -2.40 -0.48
N CYS A 101 1.77 -2.08 0.18
CA CYS A 101 1.78 -1.15 1.30
C CYS A 101 2.97 -0.20 1.16
N GLY A 102 2.67 1.09 1.25
CA GLY A 102 3.64 2.14 1.07
C GLY A 102 2.99 3.52 1.24
N SER A 103 3.76 4.53 0.87
CA SER A 103 3.41 5.95 0.90
C SER A 103 3.84 6.60 -0.43
N GLU A 104 3.49 7.87 -0.61
CA GLU A 104 3.91 8.69 -1.76
C GLU A 104 5.38 9.15 -1.63
N PHE A 105 5.89 9.20 -0.40
CA PHE A 105 7.25 9.60 -0.05
C PHE A 105 7.65 9.03 1.33
N GLY A 106 8.95 9.08 1.63
CA GLY A 106 9.53 8.76 2.94
C GLY A 106 9.71 9.99 3.82
N ARG A 107 10.53 9.84 4.87
CA ARG A 107 10.97 10.94 5.72
C ARG A 107 12.48 11.02 5.72
N THR A 108 12.99 12.24 5.66
CA THR A 108 14.43 12.49 5.54
C THR A 108 15.21 11.86 6.70
N PRO A 109 16.47 11.47 6.52
CA PRO A 109 17.32 10.97 7.60
C PRO A 109 17.78 12.08 8.57
N VAL A 110 17.38 13.33 8.32
CA VAL A 110 17.73 14.51 9.12
C VAL A 110 16.51 15.11 9.78
N VAL A 111 16.71 15.75 10.92
CA VAL A 111 15.66 16.51 11.59
C VAL A 111 15.37 17.79 10.80
N GLU A 112 14.09 18.09 10.59
CA GLU A 112 13.66 19.38 10.10
C GLU A 112 13.79 20.41 11.23
N THR A 113 14.76 21.30 11.12
CA THR A 113 14.99 22.36 12.11
C THR A 113 14.38 23.67 11.64
N GLY A 114 13.59 24.31 12.50
CA GLY A 114 12.87 25.54 12.18
C GLY A 114 11.35 25.31 12.20
N GLY A 115 10.58 26.38 12.42
CA GLY A 115 9.14 26.28 12.71
C GLY A 115 8.85 26.35 14.20
N GLY A 116 7.76 27.02 14.57
CA GLY A 116 7.43 27.35 15.97
C GLY A 116 7.02 26.17 16.86
N SER A 117 7.34 24.93 16.48
CA SER A 117 7.00 23.75 17.28
C SER A 117 7.89 23.64 18.52
N ARG A 118 7.28 23.13 19.61
CA ARG A 118 7.95 22.86 20.88
C ARG A 118 8.74 21.55 20.86
N ILE A 119 8.37 20.61 20.00
CA ILE A 119 9.07 19.36 19.76
C ILE A 119 9.71 19.48 18.36
N GLN A 120 11.02 19.25 18.27
CA GLN A 120 11.80 19.46 17.04
C GLN A 120 12.68 18.25 16.75
N ASN A 121 12.05 17.10 16.54
CA ASN A 121 12.69 15.87 16.07
C ASN A 121 11.93 15.25 14.89
N GLY A 122 10.93 15.94 14.34
CA GLY A 122 10.29 15.60 13.08
C GLY A 122 11.22 15.74 11.89
N ARG A 123 10.74 15.30 10.73
CA ARG A 123 11.54 15.12 9.51
C ARG A 123 10.72 15.59 8.31
N ASP A 124 11.40 16.18 7.33
CA ASP A 124 10.77 16.64 6.10
C ASP A 124 10.42 15.45 5.16
N HIS A 125 9.63 15.70 4.11
CA HIS A 125 9.33 14.74 3.03
C HIS A 125 10.62 14.30 2.31
N ASP A 126 10.74 13.00 2.06
CA ASP A 126 11.86 12.44 1.29
C ASP A 126 11.36 11.71 0.03
N PRO A 127 11.41 12.36 -1.14
CA PRO A 127 11.08 11.72 -2.41
C PRO A 127 12.25 10.94 -3.02
N PHE A 128 13.45 10.99 -2.44
CA PHE A 128 14.67 10.43 -3.02
C PHE A 128 14.96 8.98 -2.56
N GLY A 129 14.48 8.60 -1.38
CA GLY A 129 14.63 7.25 -0.85
C GLY A 129 13.49 6.87 0.09
N PHE A 130 12.64 5.93 -0.33
CA PHE A 130 11.60 5.36 0.54
C PHE A 130 11.25 3.93 0.13
N THR A 131 10.52 3.24 1.00
CA THR A 131 10.19 1.82 0.83
C THR A 131 8.71 1.63 0.53
N VAL A 132 8.44 0.76 -0.44
CA VAL A 132 7.14 0.13 -0.67
C VAL A 132 7.37 -1.37 -0.57
N TRP A 133 6.51 -2.10 0.13
CA TRP A 133 6.57 -3.57 0.14
C TRP A 133 5.37 -4.18 -0.58
N LEU A 134 5.63 -5.33 -1.18
CA LEU A 134 4.66 -6.13 -1.94
C LEU A 134 4.56 -7.52 -1.31
N ALA A 135 3.38 -8.12 -1.35
CA ALA A 135 3.17 -9.51 -0.94
C ALA A 135 2.05 -10.17 -1.74
N GLY A 136 2.20 -11.47 -2.03
CA GLY A 136 1.19 -12.23 -2.77
C GLY A 136 1.17 -11.91 -4.26
N GLY A 137 0.16 -12.40 -4.97
CA GLY A 137 -0.09 -12.00 -6.37
C GLY A 137 1.09 -12.17 -7.33
N GLY A 138 1.93 -13.19 -7.14
CA GLY A 138 3.07 -13.50 -8.01
C GLY A 138 4.39 -12.78 -7.69
N VAL A 139 4.48 -12.03 -6.58
CA VAL A 139 5.76 -11.46 -6.13
C VAL A 139 6.59 -12.46 -5.32
N LYS A 140 7.91 -12.40 -5.49
CA LYS A 140 8.87 -13.21 -4.74
C LYS A 140 9.00 -12.66 -3.31
N GLY A 141 8.60 -13.47 -2.33
CA GLY A 141 8.68 -13.11 -0.91
C GLY A 141 10.07 -13.28 -0.31
N GLY A 142 10.28 -12.68 0.87
CA GLY A 142 11.47 -12.89 1.70
C GLY A 142 12.76 -12.25 1.15
N MET A 143 12.62 -11.16 0.39
CA MET A 143 13.75 -10.42 -0.16
C MET A 143 13.56 -8.91 -0.04
N THR A 144 14.67 -8.20 -0.17
CA THR A 144 14.71 -6.74 -0.37
C THR A 144 15.28 -6.49 -1.76
N TYR A 145 14.73 -5.51 -2.48
CA TYR A 145 15.23 -5.11 -3.79
C TYR A 145 15.58 -3.62 -3.79
N GLY A 146 16.87 -3.35 -3.91
CA GLY A 146 17.44 -2.01 -3.78
C GLY A 146 17.77 -1.61 -2.35
N ALA A 147 18.52 -0.52 -2.23
CA ALA A 147 18.96 0.04 -0.96
C ALA A 147 19.21 1.55 -1.10
N THR A 148 19.04 2.28 -0.01
CA THR A 148 19.50 3.67 0.09
C THR A 148 21.01 3.74 0.23
N ASP A 149 21.58 4.93 0.07
CA ASP A 149 22.95 5.22 0.47
C ASP A 149 23.16 5.00 1.99
N ASP A 150 24.42 4.98 2.40
CA ASP A 150 24.82 4.76 3.80
C ASP A 150 24.22 5.78 4.78
N PHE A 151 23.80 6.94 4.28
CA PHE A 151 23.14 7.98 5.06
C PHE A 151 21.62 7.79 5.16
N GLY A 152 21.02 7.01 4.26
CA GLY A 152 19.58 6.79 4.20
C GLY A 152 18.80 7.90 3.49
N PHE A 153 19.45 8.71 2.65
CA PHE A 153 18.83 9.88 2.01
C PHE A 153 18.29 9.60 0.61
N LYS A 154 18.98 8.79 -0.18
CA LYS A 154 18.55 8.48 -1.56
C LYS A 154 18.84 7.06 -1.92
N THR A 155 18.09 6.55 -2.90
CA THR A 155 18.32 5.20 -3.43
C THR A 155 19.69 5.13 -4.13
N ALA A 156 20.52 4.15 -3.74
CA ALA A 156 21.88 3.95 -4.26
C ALA A 156 22.02 2.63 -5.03
N GLU A 157 21.32 1.57 -4.61
CA GLU A 157 21.36 0.26 -5.26
C GLU A 157 20.01 -0.07 -5.89
N ASN A 158 20.03 -0.58 -7.12
CA ASN A 158 18.85 -1.02 -7.89
C ASN A 158 17.65 -0.05 -7.78
N PRO A 159 17.82 1.23 -8.17
CA PRO A 159 16.74 2.22 -8.04
C PRO A 159 15.51 1.78 -8.83
N VAL A 160 14.35 1.93 -8.17
CA VAL A 160 13.03 1.65 -8.75
C VAL A 160 12.31 2.97 -8.91
N HIS A 161 12.01 3.34 -10.16
CA HIS A 161 11.16 4.49 -10.41
C HIS A 161 9.69 4.13 -10.17
N VAL A 162 8.85 5.11 -9.81
CA VAL A 162 7.40 4.89 -9.63
C VAL A 162 6.74 4.29 -10.88
N HIS A 163 7.23 4.63 -12.07
CA HIS A 163 6.78 4.04 -13.34
C HIS A 163 7.10 2.55 -13.44
N ASP A 164 8.24 2.10 -12.93
CA ASP A 164 8.64 0.69 -12.95
C ASP A 164 7.78 -0.13 -11.96
N LEU A 165 7.51 0.44 -10.78
CA LEU A 165 6.61 -0.16 -9.80
C LEU A 165 5.20 -0.33 -10.40
N HIS A 166 4.64 0.70 -11.02
CA HIS A 166 3.32 0.63 -11.66
C HIS A 166 3.31 -0.31 -12.87
N ALA A 167 4.34 -0.31 -13.70
CA ALA A 167 4.48 -1.27 -14.80
C ALA A 167 4.47 -2.72 -14.28
N THR A 168 5.15 -2.97 -13.16
CA THR A 168 5.19 -4.29 -12.51
C THR A 168 3.85 -4.67 -11.91
N ILE A 169 3.15 -3.75 -11.25
CA ILE A 169 1.79 -3.99 -10.73
C ILE A 169 0.83 -4.33 -11.88
N LEU A 170 0.85 -3.57 -12.97
CA LEU A 170 0.01 -3.83 -14.15
C LEU A 170 0.32 -5.20 -14.76
N HIS A 171 1.61 -5.56 -14.86
CA HIS A 171 2.04 -6.86 -15.33
C HIS A 171 1.46 -8.00 -14.48
N LEU A 172 1.52 -7.87 -13.14
CA LEU A 172 0.94 -8.85 -12.21
C LEU A 172 -0.59 -8.94 -12.31
N LEU A 173 -1.26 -7.86 -12.72
CA LEU A 173 -2.69 -7.84 -13.04
C LEU A 173 -3.01 -8.42 -14.44
N GLY A 174 -2.01 -8.92 -15.17
CA GLY A 174 -2.16 -9.45 -16.53
C GLY A 174 -2.32 -8.36 -17.60
N LEU A 175 -1.95 -7.12 -17.29
CA LEU A 175 -2.03 -5.98 -18.19
C LEU A 175 -0.65 -5.62 -18.75
N ASP A 176 -0.61 -5.33 -20.04
CA ASP A 176 0.56 -4.76 -20.69
C ASP A 176 0.49 -3.23 -20.54
N HIS A 177 1.42 -2.66 -19.76
CA HIS A 177 1.44 -1.23 -19.44
C HIS A 177 1.76 -0.33 -20.65
N GLU A 178 2.23 -0.91 -21.75
CA GLU A 178 2.52 -0.19 -23.00
C GLU A 178 1.31 -0.14 -23.96
N LYS A 179 0.29 -0.95 -23.70
CA LYS A 179 -0.97 -0.91 -24.45
C LYS A 179 -1.85 0.25 -23.99
N LEU A 180 -2.87 0.57 -24.80
CA LEU A 180 -3.76 1.72 -24.62
C LEU A 180 -3.03 3.08 -24.68
N THR A 181 -1.96 3.14 -25.46
CA THR A 181 -1.25 4.39 -25.75
C THR A 181 -2.08 5.27 -26.69
N TYR A 182 -2.30 6.53 -26.32
CA TYR A 182 -2.99 7.50 -27.16
C TYR A 182 -2.22 8.83 -27.24
N ARG A 183 -2.24 9.47 -28.41
CA ARG A 183 -1.58 10.76 -28.65
C ARG A 183 -2.48 11.89 -28.16
N TYR A 184 -1.99 12.71 -27.25
CA TYR A 184 -2.68 13.92 -26.79
C TYR A 184 -1.68 15.03 -26.49
N SER A 185 -2.01 16.28 -26.84
CA SER A 185 -1.16 17.46 -26.59
C SER A 185 0.34 17.30 -26.95
N GLY A 186 0.65 16.59 -28.04
CA GLY A 186 2.02 16.44 -28.53
C GLY A 186 2.85 15.34 -27.86
N ARG A 187 2.26 14.53 -26.97
CA ARG A 187 2.93 13.38 -26.35
C ARG A 187 2.05 12.13 -26.34
N ASP A 188 2.69 10.98 -26.16
CA ASP A 188 2.01 9.70 -26.01
C ASP A 188 1.67 9.48 -24.54
N PHE A 189 0.38 9.32 -24.25
CA PHE A 189 -0.11 8.99 -22.93
C PHE A 189 -0.37 7.49 -22.86
N ARG A 190 0.16 6.83 -21.83
CA ARG A 190 -0.14 5.44 -21.46
C ARG A 190 -0.21 5.32 -19.94
N LEU A 191 -0.59 4.16 -19.42
CA LEU A 191 -0.85 3.93 -17.98
C LEU A 191 0.35 4.24 -17.07
N THR A 192 1.56 4.24 -17.62
CA THR A 192 2.83 4.51 -16.94
C THR A 192 3.54 5.75 -17.52
N ASP A 193 2.77 6.60 -18.21
CA ASP A 193 3.28 7.73 -19.00
C ASP A 193 4.39 7.28 -19.96
N VAL A 194 5.36 8.11 -20.31
CA VAL A 194 6.40 7.77 -21.31
C VAL A 194 7.51 6.81 -20.85
N SER A 195 7.39 6.14 -19.69
CA SER A 195 8.46 5.33 -19.11
C SER A 195 7.94 4.07 -18.40
N GLY A 196 8.81 3.37 -17.66
CA GLY A 196 8.50 2.16 -16.90
C GLY A 196 9.07 0.89 -17.54
N ARG A 197 9.65 0.03 -16.72
CA ARG A 197 9.96 -1.38 -17.04
C ARG A 197 9.36 -2.29 -15.99
N VAL A 198 9.00 -3.51 -16.39
CA VAL A 198 8.66 -4.56 -15.42
C VAL A 198 9.94 -5.00 -14.69
N ILE A 199 9.88 -4.98 -13.36
CA ILE A 199 10.96 -5.42 -12.47
C ILE A 199 10.87 -6.94 -12.34
N LYS A 200 11.49 -7.66 -13.26
CA LYS A 200 11.41 -9.13 -13.33
C LYS A 200 12.10 -9.81 -12.14
N GLU A 201 13.05 -9.11 -11.51
CA GLU A 201 13.88 -9.58 -10.42
C GLU A 201 13.08 -9.88 -9.14
N ILE A 202 11.88 -9.30 -9.00
CA ILE A 202 11.00 -9.46 -7.85
C ILE A 202 9.79 -10.38 -8.11
N LEU A 203 9.73 -11.02 -9.27
CA LEU A 203 8.63 -11.91 -9.66
C LEU A 203 8.98 -13.38 -9.44
N VAL A 204 7.95 -14.24 -9.33
CA VAL A 204 8.08 -15.71 -9.25
C VAL A 204 8.11 -16.33 -10.64
#